data_AF-A0A6V7HHY3-F1
#
_entry.id   AF-A0A6V7HHY3-F1
#
_cell.length_a   1.000
_cell.length_b   1.000
_cell.length_c   1.000
_cell.angle_alpha   90.00
_cell.angle_beta   90.00
_cell.angle_gamma   90.00
#
_symmetry.space_group_name_H-M   'P 1'
#
loop_
_entity.id
_entity.type
_entity.pdbx_description
1 polymer ?
#
loop_
_entity_poly.entity_id
_entity_poly.type
_entity_poly.pdbx_seq_one_letter_code
_entity_poly.pdbx_strand_id
1 'polypeptide(L)'
;YLLKVLDMFWHEDCLKCNSCNCRLVEAGPSLFIKSNLILCKKDYLKLFGHTGHCAACNKTIPAFEMVMRARTNVYHLECFACQQCNY
;
A
#
# COMPACT_ATOMS: atom_id res chain seq x y z
N TYR A 1 -19.88 -10.53 16.22
CA TYR A 1 -19.76 -11.81 15.50
C TYR A 1 -18.31 -12.29 15.49
N LEU A 2 -18.06 -13.57 15.16
CA LEU A 2 -16.71 -14.15 15.06
C LEU A 2 -16.35 -14.37 13.59
N LEU A 3 -15.14 -13.97 13.21
CA LEU A 3 -14.59 -14.13 11.86
C LEU A 3 -13.51 -15.20 11.86
N LYS A 4 -13.58 -16.15 10.91
CA LYS A 4 -12.53 -17.15 10.71
C LYS A 4 -11.49 -16.61 9.72
N VAL A 5 -10.27 -16.44 10.18
CA VAL A 5 -9.12 -15.95 9.40
C VAL A 5 -7.91 -16.82 9.70
N LEU A 6 -7.28 -17.38 8.66
CA LEU A 6 -6.07 -18.21 8.78
C LEU A 6 -6.22 -19.30 9.87
N ASP A 7 -7.36 -19.97 9.88
CA ASP A 7 -7.77 -21.00 10.85
C ASP A 7 -7.86 -20.55 12.32
N MET A 8 -7.83 -19.25 12.60
CA MET A 8 -8.13 -18.68 13.91
C MET A 8 -9.42 -17.86 13.88
N PHE A 9 -10.08 -17.77 15.04
CA PHE A 9 -11.29 -16.97 15.21
C PHE A 9 -10.96 -15.63 15.85
N TRP A 10 -11.45 -14.56 15.25
CA TRP A 10 -11.26 -13.19 15.74
C TRP A 10 -12.61 -12.54 15.97
N HIS A 11 -12.73 -11.74 17.03
CA HIS A 11 -13.84 -10.79 17.13
C HIS A 11 -13.70 -9.73 16.03
N GLU A 12 -14.82 -9.26 15.50
CA GLU A 12 -14.85 -8.16 14.52
C GLU A 12 -14.09 -6.92 15.00
N ASP A 13 -14.16 -6.61 16.29
CA ASP A 13 -13.46 -5.49 16.90
C ASP A 13 -11.99 -5.76 17.25
N CYS A 14 -11.56 -7.03 17.28
CA CYS A 14 -10.18 -7.41 17.56
C CYS A 14 -9.34 -7.48 16.28
N LEU A 15 -9.96 -7.74 15.12
CA LEU A 15 -9.27 -7.85 13.83
C LEU A 15 -9.00 -6.46 13.22
N LYS A 16 -7.97 -5.81 13.75
CA LYS A 16 -7.55 -4.46 13.34
C LYS A 16 -6.13 -4.48 12.78
N CYS A 17 -5.86 -3.58 11.86
CA CYS A 17 -4.51 -3.34 11.38
C CYS A 17 -3.66 -2.71 12.48
N ASN A 18 -2.45 -3.22 12.70
CA ASN A 18 -1.54 -2.75 13.73
C ASN A 18 -0.99 -1.33 13.47
N SER A 19 -1.06 -0.81 12.24
CA SER A 19 -0.60 0.55 11.89
C SER A 19 -1.71 1.59 11.88
N CYS A 20 -2.79 1.40 11.11
CA CYS A 20 -3.91 2.35 11.03
C CYS A 20 -4.99 2.16 12.13
N ASN A 21 -4.97 1.06 12.90
CA ASN A 21 -6.08 0.62 13.76
C ASN A 21 -7.44 0.43 13.06
N CYS A 22 -7.46 0.47 11.73
CA CYS A 22 -8.66 0.30 10.93
C CYS A 22 -9.15 -1.15 10.96
N ARG A 23 -10.48 -1.33 10.99
CA ARG A 23 -11.13 -2.65 10.98
C ARG A 23 -10.84 -3.33 9.65
N LEU A 24 -10.16 -4.47 9.68
CA LEU A 24 -9.80 -5.18 8.45
C LEU A 24 -11.01 -5.73 7.71
N VAL A 25 -12.09 -5.99 8.45
CA VAL A 25 -13.39 -6.42 7.92
C VAL A 25 -13.94 -5.42 6.90
N GLU A 26 -13.76 -4.12 7.16
CA GLU A 26 -14.22 -3.04 6.29
C GLU A 26 -13.22 -2.74 5.16
N ALA A 27 -11.93 -3.02 5.39
CA ALA A 27 -10.85 -2.76 4.42
C ALA A 27 -10.83 -3.76 3.23
N GLY A 28 -11.56 -4.87 3.34
CA GLY A 28 -11.73 -5.87 2.30
C GLY A 28 -11.43 -7.30 2.77
N PRO A 29 -11.63 -8.32 1.93
CA PRO A 29 -11.45 -9.73 2.31
C PRO A 29 -9.98 -10.13 2.48
N SER A 30 -9.03 -9.28 2.10
CA SER A 30 -7.60 -9.57 2.11
C SER A 30 -6.88 -8.83 3.23
N LEU A 31 -6.34 -9.59 4.18
CA LEU A 31 -5.43 -9.13 5.22
C LEU A 31 -4.04 -9.71 5.01
N PHE A 32 -3.03 -8.98 5.46
CA PHE A 32 -1.64 -9.34 5.28
C PHE A 32 -0.99 -9.55 6.64
N ILE A 33 -0.34 -10.70 6.83
CA ILE A 33 0.45 -10.98 8.03
C ILE A 33 1.92 -11.06 7.64
N LYS A 34 2.73 -10.20 8.26
CA LYS A 34 4.19 -10.22 8.07
C LYS A 34 4.87 -9.73 9.32
N SER A 35 5.94 -10.40 9.74
CA SER A 35 6.70 -10.08 10.96
C SER A 35 5.82 -9.99 12.22
N ASN A 36 4.85 -10.91 12.36
CA ASN A 36 3.88 -10.92 13.46
C ASN A 36 2.97 -9.67 13.54
N LEU A 37 2.88 -8.90 12.46
CA LEU A 37 1.98 -7.76 12.32
C LEU A 37 0.83 -8.10 11.38
N ILE A 38 -0.39 -7.84 11.84
CA ILE A 38 -1.60 -7.90 11.01
C ILE A 38 -1.81 -6.52 10.40
N LEU A 39 -1.80 -6.42 9.07
CA LEU A 39 -1.81 -5.15 8.35
C LEU A 39 -2.89 -5.12 7.26
N CYS A 40 -3.43 -3.92 7.02
CA CYS A 40 -4.25 -3.67 5.84
C CYS A 40 -3.37 -3.63 4.58
N LYS A 41 -3.96 -3.82 3.40
CA LYS A 41 -3.23 -3.78 2.11
C LYS A 41 -2.37 -2.52 1.97
N LYS A 42 -2.90 -1.36 2.37
CA LYS A 42 -2.22 -0.06 2.26
C LYS A 42 -0.99 0.01 3.16
N ASP A 43 -1.11 -0.34 4.43
CA ASP A 43 0.00 -0.33 5.38
C ASP A 43 1.03 -1.41 5.08
N TYR A 44 0.57 -2.58 4.63
CA TYR A 44 1.46 -3.63 4.14
C TYR A 44 2.31 -3.13 2.98
N LEU A 45 1.71 -2.50 1.96
CA LEU A 45 2.45 -1.91 0.86
C LEU A 45 3.36 -0.78 1.35
N LYS A 46 2.91 0.06 2.28
CA LYS A 46 3.74 1.14 2.83
C LYS A 46 4.99 0.64 3.56
N LEU A 47 4.88 -0.43 4.33
CA LEU A 47 5.97 -0.97 5.14
C LEU A 47 6.86 -1.97 4.39
N PHE A 48 6.27 -2.75 3.48
CA PHE A 48 6.92 -3.90 2.85
C PHE A 48 6.84 -3.91 1.32
N GLY A 49 6.13 -2.97 0.73
CA GLY A 49 6.09 -2.81 -0.72
C GLY A 49 7.39 -2.20 -1.25
N HIS A 50 7.66 -2.45 -2.53
CA HIS A 50 8.82 -1.90 -3.20
C HIS A 50 8.62 -0.41 -3.49
N THR A 51 9.42 0.43 -2.85
CA THR A 51 9.49 1.87 -3.13
C THR A 51 10.23 2.12 -4.43
N GLY A 52 9.76 3.08 -5.23
CA GLY A 52 10.40 3.51 -6.47
C GLY A 52 11.15 4.82 -6.31
N HIS A 53 11.83 5.26 -7.36
CA HIS A 53 12.35 6.63 -7.48
C HIS A 53 11.74 7.29 -8.71
N CYS A 54 11.26 8.53 -8.56
CA CYS A 54 10.72 9.29 -9.67
C CYS A 54 11.87 9.81 -10.55
N ALA A 55 11.87 9.42 -11.83
CA ALA A 55 12.91 9.83 -12.77
C ALA A 55 12.87 11.33 -13.16
N ALA A 56 11.79 12.04 -12.85
CA ALA A 56 11.67 13.48 -13.12
C ALA A 56 12.07 14.36 -11.92
N CYS A 57 11.64 14.02 -10.70
CA CYS A 57 11.92 14.84 -9.51
C CYS A 57 12.95 14.24 -8.54
N ASN A 58 13.49 13.05 -8.85
CA ASN A 58 14.45 12.30 -8.02
C ASN A 58 14.00 12.00 -6.57
N LYS A 59 12.72 12.20 -6.25
CA LYS A 59 12.17 11.85 -4.94
C LYS A 59 11.75 10.37 -4.90
N THR A 60 11.79 9.79 -3.70
CA THR A 60 11.30 8.43 -3.44
C THR A 60 9.78 8.37 -3.60
N ILE A 61 9.31 7.38 -4.33
CA ILE A 61 7.89 7.08 -4.51
C ILE A 61 7.51 5.99 -3.47
N PRO A 62 6.61 6.28 -2.53
CA PRO A 62 6.06 5.29 -1.62
C PRO A 62 5.38 4.16 -2.38
N ALA A 63 5.54 2.93 -1.90
CA ALA A 63 5.00 1.74 -2.56
C ALA A 63 3.46 1.65 -2.62
N PHE A 64 2.75 2.49 -1.85
CA PHE A 64 1.29 2.59 -1.89
C PHE A 64 0.80 3.67 -2.88
N GLU A 65 1.69 4.50 -3.41
CA GLU A 65 1.33 5.59 -4.32
C GLU A 65 1.14 5.07 -5.75
N MET A 66 0.18 5.65 -6.48
CA MET A 66 0.00 5.37 -7.89
C MET A 66 1.12 6.04 -8.70
N VAL A 67 1.63 5.31 -9.70
CA VAL A 67 2.76 5.75 -10.51
C VAL A 67 2.51 5.55 -11.99
N MET A 68 3.12 6.40 -12.79
CA MET A 68 3.27 6.17 -14.22
C MET A 68 4.58 5.43 -14.49
N ARG A 69 4.54 4.47 -15.42
CA ARG A 69 5.72 3.75 -15.88
C ARG A 69 5.92 3.98 -17.37
N ALA A 70 7.09 4.45 -17.74
CA ALA A 70 7.50 4.57 -19.14
C ALA A 70 8.84 3.85 -19.33
N ARG A 71 8.82 2.74 -20.06
CA ARG A 71 9.96 1.82 -20.22
C ARG A 71 10.49 1.36 -18.86
N THR A 72 11.72 1.73 -18.50
CA THR A 72 12.39 1.40 -17.24
C THR A 72 12.17 2.45 -16.14
N ASN A 73 11.56 3.59 -16.48
CA ASN A 73 11.43 4.72 -15.58
C ASN A 73 10.05 4.77 -14.92
N VAL A 74 10.05 5.26 -13.68
CA VAL A 74 8.85 5.42 -12.85
C VAL A 74 8.70 6.90 -12.52
N TYR A 75 7.46 7.40 -12.50
CA TYR A 75 7.14 8.80 -12.30
C TYR A 75 5.95 8.94 -11.34
N HIS A 76 5.92 9.97 -10.51
CA HIS A 76 4.67 10.41 -9.87
C HIS A 76 3.65 10.82 -10.94
N LEU A 77 2.35 10.74 -10.62
CA LEU A 77 1.30 11.16 -11.55
C LEU A 77 1.47 12.63 -11.99
N GLU A 78 1.82 13.51 -11.06
CA GLU A 78 2.08 14.93 -11.32
C GLU A 78 3.39 15.20 -12.07
N CYS A 79 4.32 14.25 -12.05
CA CYS A 79 5.63 14.37 -12.70
C CYS A 79 5.65 13.80 -14.12
N PHE A 80 4.57 13.13 -14.54
CA PHE A 80 4.48 12.51 -15.85
C PHE A 80 3.95 13.52 -16.88
N ALA A 81 4.82 14.45 -17.27
CA ALA A 81 4.54 15.48 -18.27
C ALA A 81 5.62 15.49 -19.36
N CYS A 82 5.27 16.03 -20.52
CA CYS A 82 6.22 16.20 -21.61
C CYS A 82 7.37 17.12 -21.18
N GLN A 83 8.63 16.67 -21.31
CA GLN A 83 9.80 17.47 -20.91
C GLN A 83 10.00 18.73 -21.78
N GLN A 84 9.36 18.81 -22.94
CA GLN A 84 9.45 19.95 -23.85
C GLN A 84 8.40 21.04 -23.54
N CYS A 85 7.17 20.66 -23.22
CA CYS A 85 6.05 21.60 -23.01
C CYS A 85 5.45 21.60 -21.60
N ASN A 86 5.90 20.70 -20.70
CA ASN A 86 5.38 20.49 -19.35
C ASN A 86 3.85 20.38 -19.27
N TYR A 87 3.26 19.80 -20.32
CA TYR A 87 1.83 19.50 -20.45
C TYR A 87 1.62 18.00 -20.61
#